data_AF-A0A1I5CDF9-F1
#
_entry.id   AF-A0A1I5CDF9-F1
#
_cell.length_a   1.000
_cell.length_b   1.000
_cell.length_c   1.000
_cell.angle_alpha   90.00
_cell.angle_beta   90.00
_cell.angle_gamma   90.00
#
_symmetry.space_group_name_H-M   'P 1'
#
loop_
_entity.id
_entity.type
_entity.pdbx_description
1 polymer ?
#
loop_
_entity_poly.entity_id
_entity_poly.type
_entity_poly.pdbx_seq_one_letter_code
_entity_poly.pdbx_strand_id
1 'polypeptide(L)'
;MRTTTHPALVRALTAVRDAAPRARVAILGYPWILPATGVTFVDLAGVSEGHHACRPLGVRRLETVPQGTNAVIVHPNALGEQEMVAQVQQVLRLR
;
A
#
# COMPACT_ATOMS: atom_id res chain seq x y z
N MET A 1 -17.22 0.03 -9.09
CA MET A 1 -16.18 -0.90 -8.60
C MET A 1 -16.37 -2.35 -9.09
N ARG A 2 -17.51 -3.00 -8.87
CA ARG A 2 -17.70 -4.43 -9.26
C ARG A 2 -17.64 -4.71 -10.77
N THR A 3 -18.08 -3.77 -11.60
CA THR A 3 -18.17 -3.96 -13.07
C THR A 3 -16.93 -3.53 -13.84
N THR A 4 -16.05 -2.74 -13.23
CA THR A 4 -14.86 -2.17 -13.88
C THR A 4 -13.58 -2.48 -13.10
N THR A 5 -13.50 -2.02 -11.85
CA THR A 5 -12.30 -2.17 -11.00
C THR A 5 -11.95 -3.63 -10.73
N HIS A 6 -12.91 -4.44 -10.28
CA HIS A 6 -12.67 -5.86 -10.01
C HIS A 6 -12.16 -6.62 -11.25
N PRO A 7 -12.84 -6.59 -12.42
CA PRO A 7 -12.33 -7.30 -13.59
C PRO A 7 -11.00 -6.73 -14.11
N ALA A 8 -10.72 -5.43 -13.93
CA ALA A 8 -9.42 -4.87 -14.27
C ALA A 8 -8.28 -5.43 -13.38
N LEU A 9 -8.53 -5.55 -12.07
CA LEU A 9 -7.58 -6.15 -11.14
C LEU A 9 -7.30 -7.62 -11.46
N VAL A 10 -8.35 -8.40 -11.75
CA VAL A 10 -8.19 -9.81 -12.15
C VAL A 10 -7.32 -9.91 -13.42
N ARG A 11 -7.60 -9.10 -14.45
CA ARG A 11 -6.80 -9.09 -15.68
C ARG A 11 -5.34 -8.72 -15.42
N ALA A 12 -5.08 -7.71 -14.59
CA ALA A 12 -3.73 -7.28 -14.28
C ALA A 12 -2.93 -8.37 -13.53
N LEU A 13 -3.54 -9.00 -12.51
CA LEU A 13 -2.88 -10.05 -11.74
C LEU A 13 -2.61 -11.30 -12.58
N THR A 14 -3.53 -11.68 -13.48
CA THR A 14 -3.31 -12.78 -14.44
C THR A 14 -2.14 -12.45 -15.37
N ALA A 15 -2.13 -11.26 -15.97
CA ALA A 15 -1.05 -10.85 -16.87
C ALA A 15 0.34 -10.85 -16.19
N VAL A 16 0.43 -10.40 -14.93
CA VAL A 16 1.67 -10.48 -14.15
C VAL A 16 2.12 -11.93 -13.94
N ARG A 17 1.19 -12.83 -13.61
CA ARG A 17 1.51 -14.25 -13.41
C ARG A 17 1.97 -14.91 -14.70
N ASP A 18 1.34 -14.60 -15.83
CA ASP A 18 1.70 -15.13 -17.14
C ASP A 18 3.08 -14.64 -17.58
N ALA A 19 3.37 -13.35 -17.37
CA ALA A 19 4.66 -12.75 -17.72
C ALA A 19 5.80 -13.20 -16.79
N ALA A 20 5.52 -13.50 -15.53
CA ALA A 20 6.51 -13.90 -14.53
C ALA A 20 6.04 -15.13 -13.71
N PRO A 21 6.03 -16.34 -14.28
CA PRO A 21 5.44 -17.52 -13.65
C PRO A 21 6.07 -17.91 -12.30
N ARG A 22 7.34 -17.57 -12.10
CA ARG A 22 8.09 -17.86 -10.86
C ARG A 22 8.15 -16.70 -9.87
N ALA A 23 7.57 -15.55 -10.19
CA ALA A 23 7.62 -14.39 -9.30
C ALA A 23 6.68 -14.56 -8.10
N ARG A 24 7.12 -14.06 -6.94
CA ARG A 24 6.24 -13.83 -5.79
C ARG A 24 5.53 -12.50 -6.00
N VAL A 25 4.20 -12.55 -6.09
CA VAL A 25 3.36 -11.36 -6.31
C VAL A 25 2.82 -10.87 -4.97
N ALA A 26 3.08 -9.59 -4.68
CA ALA A 26 2.56 -8.90 -3.51
C ALA A 26 1.64 -7.76 -3.94
N ILE A 27 0.57 -7.52 -3.17
CA ILE A 27 -0.27 -6.34 -3.35
C ILE A 27 -0.15 -5.47 -2.10
N LEU A 28 0.28 -4.23 -2.32
CA LEU A 28 0.33 -3.21 -1.28
C LEU A 28 -1.06 -2.57 -1.20
N GLY A 29 -1.76 -2.86 -0.11
CA GLY A 29 -3.14 -2.41 0.07
C GLY A 29 -3.24 -0.99 0.61
N TYR A 30 -4.04 -0.15 -0.04
CA TYR A 30 -4.93 0.80 0.64
C TYR A 30 -6.29 0.08 0.85
N PRO A 31 -7.11 0.40 1.87
CA PRO A 31 -8.02 -0.54 2.53
C PRO A 31 -8.98 -1.33 1.61
N TRP A 32 -9.25 -2.57 2.06
CA TRP A 32 -10.09 -3.66 1.50
C TRP A 32 -10.84 -3.39 0.17
N ILE A 33 -10.18 -3.71 -0.96
CA ILE A 33 -10.81 -3.82 -2.29
C ILE A 33 -10.50 -5.17 -2.98
N LEU A 34 -9.58 -5.97 -2.45
CA LEU A 34 -9.02 -7.11 -3.19
C LEU A 34 -9.65 -8.45 -2.78
N PRO A 35 -9.98 -9.33 -3.74
CA PRO A 35 -10.40 -10.70 -3.44
C PRO A 35 -9.20 -11.54 -2.94
N ALA A 36 -9.47 -12.51 -2.07
CA ALA A 36 -8.48 -13.51 -1.65
C ALA A 36 -8.06 -14.34 -2.87
N THR A 37 -6.90 -14.03 -3.45
CA THR A 37 -6.29 -14.72 -4.59
C THR A 37 -4.82 -14.99 -4.27
N GLY A 38 -4.11 -15.79 -5.08
CA GLY A 38 -2.74 -16.30 -4.81
C GLY A 38 -1.62 -15.25 -4.79
N VAL A 39 -1.82 -14.18 -4.03
CA VAL A 39 -0.95 -13.03 -3.81
C VAL A 39 -0.77 -12.83 -2.31
N THR A 40 0.38 -12.28 -1.91
CA THR A 40 0.56 -11.85 -0.52
C THR A 40 0.00 -10.45 -0.36
N PHE A 41 -0.96 -10.28 0.54
CA PHE A 41 -1.49 -8.96 0.89
C PHE A 41 -0.61 -8.32 1.96
N VAL A 42 -0.13 -7.10 1.69
CA VAL A 42 0.56 -6.28 2.69
C VAL A 42 -0.42 -5.24 3.19
N ASP A 43 -0.91 -5.43 4.41
CA ASP A 43 -1.83 -4.50 5.05
C ASP A 43 -1.08 -3.25 5.55
N LEU A 44 -1.18 -2.17 4.78
CA LEU A 44 -0.63 -0.87 5.15
C LEU A 44 -1.61 -0.03 5.98
N ALA A 45 -2.91 -0.37 5.95
CA ALA A 45 -3.91 0.34 6.73
C ALA A 45 -3.72 0.04 8.23
N GLY A 46 -3.47 -1.23 8.58
CA GLY A 46 -3.20 -1.62 9.96
C GLY A 46 -2.00 -0.90 10.59
N VAL A 47 -0.87 -0.79 9.86
CA VAL A 47 0.31 -0.07 10.37
C VAL A 47 0.15 1.46 10.39
N SER A 48 -0.81 2.00 9.64
CA SER A 48 -1.11 3.43 9.63
C SER A 48 -2.02 3.87 10.79
N GLU A 49 -2.55 2.94 11.58
CA GLU A 49 -3.45 3.26 12.69
C GLU A 49 -2.77 4.20 13.70
N GLY A 50 -3.48 5.26 14.12
CA GLY A 50 -2.94 6.30 15.00
C GLY A 50 -1.99 7.31 14.34
N HIS A 51 -1.61 7.14 13.07
CA HIS A 51 -0.70 8.03 12.33
C HIS A 51 -1.40 8.87 11.24
N HIS A 52 -2.69 9.14 11.41
CA HIS A 52 -3.54 9.85 10.44
C HIS A 52 -3.16 11.33 10.26
N ALA A 53 -3.69 11.96 9.21
CA ALA A 53 -3.38 13.35 8.82
C ALA A 53 -3.59 14.40 9.93
N CYS A 54 -4.55 14.19 10.84
CA CYS A 54 -4.82 15.11 11.96
C CYS A 54 -3.79 15.03 13.10
N ARG A 55 -2.77 14.18 13.03
CA ARG A 55 -1.68 14.13 14.01
C ARG A 55 -0.60 15.17 13.70
N PRO A 56 0.18 15.63 14.68
CA PRO A 56 1.29 16.56 14.42
C PRO A 56 2.38 15.92 13.54
N LEU A 57 3.21 16.79 12.93
CA LEU A 57 4.43 16.37 12.24
C LEU A 57 5.33 15.58 13.22
N GLY A 58 5.97 14.51 12.73
CA GLY A 58 6.70 13.54 13.56
C GLY A 58 5.84 12.39 14.08
N VAL A 59 4.50 12.51 14.05
CA VAL A 59 3.57 11.40 14.35
C VAL A 59 2.81 10.98 13.10
N ARG A 60 2.25 11.92 12.33
CA ARG A 60 1.51 11.57 11.11
C ARG A 60 2.43 10.96 10.05
N ARG A 61 1.88 10.04 9.24
CA ARG A 61 2.57 9.44 8.08
C ARG A 61 2.19 10.04 6.75
N LEU A 62 1.35 11.07 6.73
CA LEU A 62 0.83 11.70 5.52
C LEU A 62 1.33 13.14 5.36
N GLU A 63 1.53 13.53 4.11
CA GLU A 63 1.62 14.93 3.69
C GLU A 63 0.23 15.57 3.72
N THR A 64 0.15 16.76 4.32
CA THR A 64 -1.12 17.48 4.53
C THR A 64 -1.10 18.81 3.79
N VAL A 65 -2.26 19.29 3.36
CA VAL A 65 -2.39 20.59 2.68
C VAL A 65 -1.78 21.76 3.49
N PRO A 66 -2.13 21.99 4.77
CA PRO A 66 -1.67 23.20 5.46
C PRO A 66 -0.23 23.14 5.98
N GLN A 67 0.35 21.94 6.15
CA GLN A 67 1.57 21.75 6.94
C GLN A 67 2.53 20.71 6.33
N GLY A 68 2.41 20.37 5.05
CA GLY A 68 3.22 19.35 4.39
C GLY A 68 4.72 19.70 4.33
N THR A 69 5.55 18.67 4.29
CA THR A 69 7.00 18.75 4.02
C THR A 69 7.34 18.55 2.54
N ASN A 70 6.38 18.09 1.72
CA ASN A 70 6.49 17.94 0.28
C ASN A 70 5.16 18.35 -0.41
N ALA A 71 5.22 18.69 -1.70
CA ALA A 71 4.09 19.10 -2.53
C ALA A 71 3.13 17.95 -2.91
N VAL A 72 3.48 16.70 -2.62
CA VAL A 72 2.66 15.52 -2.95
C VAL A 72 1.65 15.27 -1.84
N ILE A 73 0.62 16.12 -1.78
CA ILE A 73 -0.41 16.14 -0.74
C ILE A 73 -1.17 14.80 -0.68
N VAL A 74 -1.59 14.36 0.51
CA VAL A 74 -2.25 13.07 0.81
C VAL A 74 -1.44 11.81 0.50
N HIS A 75 -0.15 11.94 0.21
CA HIS A 75 0.76 10.81 0.05
C HIS A 75 1.55 10.59 1.34
N PRO A 76 2.14 9.39 1.52
CA PRO A 76 3.05 9.16 2.64
C PRO A 76 4.16 10.21 2.69
N ASN A 77 4.50 10.67 3.89
CA ASN A 77 5.73 11.43 4.12
C ASN A 77 6.91 10.46 4.35
N ALA A 78 8.12 10.97 4.57
CA ALA A 78 9.30 10.13 4.76
C ALA A 78 9.16 9.07 5.87
N LEU A 79 8.51 9.40 7.00
CA LEU A 79 8.24 8.43 8.06
C LEU A 79 7.19 7.39 7.64
N GLY A 80 6.21 7.80 6.83
CA GLY A 80 5.22 6.91 6.25
C GLY A 80 5.83 5.91 5.27
N GLU A 81 6.67 6.40 4.36
CA GLU A 81 7.40 5.55 3.41
C GLU A 81 8.30 4.54 4.14
N GLN A 82 9.00 4.96 5.20
CA GLN A 82 9.84 4.07 6.01
C GLN A 82 9.04 2.92 6.67
N GLU A 83 7.87 3.19 7.24
CA GLU A 83 7.04 2.14 7.84
C GLU A 83 6.39 1.25 6.80
N MET A 84 5.99 1.80 5.65
CA MET A 84 5.52 0.98 4.53
C MET A 84 6.61 0.02 4.07
N VAL A 85 7.86 0.48 3.94
CA VAL A 85 9.00 -0.39 3.63
C VAL A 85 9.20 -1.45 4.70
N ALA A 86 9.19 -1.07 5.98
CA ALA A 86 9.35 -2.03 7.09
C ALA A 86 8.26 -3.11 7.06
N GLN A 87 7.00 -2.72 6.82
CA GLN A 87 5.88 -3.67 6.74
C GLN A 87 5.99 -4.58 5.52
N VAL A 88 6.39 -4.05 4.36
CA VAL A 88 6.65 -4.85 3.15
C VAL A 88 7.78 -5.85 3.40
N GLN A 89 8.89 -5.41 3.99
CA GLN A 89 10.03 -6.28 4.32
C GLN A 89 9.61 -7.38 5.29
N GLN A 90 8.85 -7.04 6.34
CA GLN A 90 8.35 -8.00 7.31
C GLN A 90 7.43 -9.06 6.67
N VAL A 91 6.42 -8.64 5.92
CA VAL A 91 5.43 -9.54 5.33
C VAL A 91 6.06 -10.41 4.23
N LEU A 92 6.92 -9.83 3.40
CA LEU A 92 7.56 -10.55 2.30
C LEU A 92 8.82 -11.29 2.71
N ARG A 93 9.28 -11.10 3.96
CA ARG A 93 10.53 -11.65 4.52
C ARG A 93 11.75 -11.25 3.70
N LEU A 94 11.79 -9.98 3.31
CA LEU A 94 12.94 -9.39 2.61
C LEU A 94 13.94 -8.92 3.67
N ARG A 95 15.23 -9.18 3.43
CA ARG A 95 16.33 -8.73 4.28
C ARG A 95 16.86 -7.39 3.78
#